data_AF-A0A2H0QX61-F1
#
_entry.id   AF-A0A2H0QX61-F1
#
_cell.length_a   1.000
_cell.length_b   1.000
_cell.length_c   1.000
_cell.angle_alpha   90.00
_cell.angle_beta   90.00
_cell.angle_gamma   90.00
#
_symmetry.space_group_name_H-M   'P 1'
#
loop_
_entity.id
_entity.type
_entity.pdbx_description
1 polymer ?
#
loop_
_entity_poly.entity_id
_entity_poly.type
_entity_poly.pdbx_seq_one_letter_code
_entity_poly.pdbx_strand_id
1 'polypeptide(L)'
;MYKKGFTLIELLVVIAIIGILSSVVLASLNSARSKGSDAAVKAQLSQVRAEAELSYDENSYSYINACEDAADLLAGAVDAGGGASACQDSTTAWAASVPLKSDSAIYFCVDSTGTAATTSAAVSTTVCP
;
A
#
# COMPACT_ATOMS: atom_id res chain seq x y z
N MET A 1 58.72 -8.23 17.05
CA MET A 1 57.29 -8.47 16.76
C MET A 1 56.96 -7.91 15.39
N TYR A 2 56.83 -8.76 14.36
CA TYR A 2 56.38 -8.33 13.04
C TYR A 2 54.86 -8.10 13.10
N LYS A 3 54.43 -6.84 12.96
CA LYS A 3 53.02 -6.55 12.71
C LYS A 3 52.69 -7.05 11.30
N LYS A 4 51.78 -8.03 11.19
CA LYS A 4 51.21 -8.40 9.89
C LYS A 4 50.40 -7.21 9.39
N GLY A 5 50.87 -6.58 8.31
CA GLY A 5 50.13 -5.54 7.60
C GLY A 5 49.10 -6.15 6.66
N PHE A 6 47.96 -5.50 6.51
CA PHE A 6 46.95 -5.84 5.51
C PHE A 6 47.52 -5.56 4.11
N THR A 7 47.36 -6.50 3.18
CA THR A 7 47.83 -6.31 1.80
C THR A 7 46.83 -5.48 0.99
N LEU A 8 47.31 -4.73 0.00
CA LEU A 8 46.45 -3.99 -0.93
C LEU A 8 45.50 -4.92 -1.71
N ILE A 9 45.95 -6.14 -2.01
CA ILE A 9 45.13 -7.14 -2.71
C ILE A 9 44.01 -7.69 -1.82
N GLU A 10 44.26 -7.88 -0.52
CA GLU A 10 43.20 -8.27 0.43
C GLU A 10 42.12 -7.20 0.52
N LEU A 11 42.50 -5.92 0.60
CA LEU A 11 41.54 -4.83 0.67
C LEU A 11 40.73 -4.70 -0.62
N LEU A 12 41.38 -4.90 -1.78
CA LEU A 12 40.73 -4.86 -3.09
C LEU A 12 39.71 -6.00 -3.27
N VAL A 13 40.04 -7.22 -2.85
CA VAL A 13 39.10 -8.36 -2.92
C VAL A 13 37.88 -8.14 -2.03
N VAL A 14 38.06 -7.58 -0.84
CA VAL A 14 36.95 -7.35 0.10
C VAL A 14 35.92 -6.36 -0.47
N ILE A 15 36.38 -5.23 -1.01
CA ILE A 15 35.45 -4.25 -1.61
C ILE A 15 34.75 -4.81 -2.85
N ALA A 16 35.42 -5.68 -3.62
CA ALA A 16 34.82 -6.36 -4.76
C ALA A 16 33.69 -7.31 -4.33
N ILE A 17 33.90 -8.11 -3.28
CA ILE A 17 32.88 -9.03 -2.76
C ILE A 17 31.71 -8.25 -2.14
N ILE A 18 31.97 -7.21 -1.33
CA ILE A 18 30.92 -6.36 -0.78
C ILE A 18 30.10 -5.70 -1.89
N GLY A 19 30.74 -5.25 -2.98
CA GLY A 19 30.06 -4.69 -4.15
C GLY A 19 29.05 -5.68 -4.76
N ILE A 20 29.48 -6.92 -5.01
CA ILE A 20 28.61 -7.97 -5.57
C ILE A 20 27.44 -8.28 -4.62
N LEU A 21 27.73 -8.52 -3.33
CA LEU A 21 26.69 -8.86 -2.35
C LEU A 21 25.69 -7.72 -2.14
N SER A 22 26.15 -6.46 -2.15
CA SER A 22 25.29 -5.29 -1.96
C SER A 22 24.24 -5.13 -3.07
N SER A 23 24.59 -5.48 -4.32
CA SER A 23 23.67 -5.38 -5.46
C SER A 23 22.47 -6.32 -5.33
N VAL A 24 22.69 -7.56 -4.88
CA VAL A 24 21.64 -8.58 -4.71
C VAL A 24 20.71 -8.21 -3.54
N VAL A 25 21.29 -7.72 -2.44
CA VAL A 25 20.53 -7.30 -1.26
C VAL A 25 19.66 -6.06 -1.55
N LEU A 26 20.15 -5.12 -2.34
CA LEU A 26 19.38 -3.92 -2.67
C LEU A 26 18.15 -4.23 -3.52
N ALA A 27 18.28 -5.15 -4.49
CA ALA A 27 17.17 -5.58 -5.32
C ALA A 27 16.06 -6.26 -4.49
N SER A 28 16.42 -7.14 -3.55
CA SER A 28 15.46 -7.81 -2.68
C SER A 28 14.81 -6.85 -1.68
N LEU A 29 15.58 -5.90 -1.13
CA LEU A 29 15.08 -4.89 -0.21
C LEU A 29 14.07 -3.95 -0.86
N ASN A 30 14.29 -3.53 -2.10
CA ASN A 30 13.33 -2.70 -2.83
C ASN A 30 11.98 -3.42 -3.04
N SER A 31 12.01 -4.69 -3.43
CA SER A 31 10.77 -5.48 -3.54
C SER A 31 10.06 -5.66 -2.20
N ALA A 32 10.82 -5.93 -1.12
CA ALA A 32 10.27 -6.07 0.22
C ALA A 32 9.62 -4.77 0.73
N ARG A 33 10.23 -3.61 0.45
CA ARG A 33 9.67 -2.29 0.79
C ARG A 33 8.35 -2.03 0.07
N SER A 34 8.29 -2.26 -1.24
CA SER A 34 7.04 -2.10 -2.00
C SER A 34 5.93 -3.02 -1.48
N LYS A 35 6.24 -4.29 -1.16
CA LYS A 35 5.26 -5.20 -0.54
C LYS A 35 4.81 -4.75 0.85
N GLY A 36 5.70 -4.12 1.62
CA GLY A 36 5.35 -3.51 2.91
C GLY A 36 4.39 -2.34 2.74
N SER A 37 4.62 -1.48 1.76
CA SER A 37 3.70 -0.40 1.37
C SER A 37 2.33 -0.95 0.93
N ASP A 38 2.30 -2.02 0.13
CA ASP A 38 1.04 -2.67 -0.26
C ASP A 38 0.26 -3.21 0.94
N ALA A 39 0.96 -3.77 1.93
CA ALA A 39 0.33 -4.21 3.17
C ALA A 39 -0.25 -3.03 3.96
N ALA A 40 0.43 -1.88 3.98
CA ALA A 40 -0.09 -0.66 4.59
C ALA A 40 -1.34 -0.15 3.87
N VAL A 41 -1.37 -0.15 2.52
CA VAL A 41 -2.58 0.18 1.73
C VAL A 41 -3.76 -0.71 2.14
N LYS A 42 -3.54 -2.02 2.20
CA LYS A 42 -4.58 -2.99 2.61
C LYS A 42 -5.07 -2.77 4.04
N ALA A 43 -4.16 -2.44 4.96
CA ALA A 43 -4.50 -2.16 6.35
C ALA A 43 -5.31 -0.86 6.50
N GLN A 44 -4.97 0.19 5.74
CA GLN A 44 -5.74 1.43 5.71
C GLN A 44 -7.14 1.19 5.12
N LEU A 45 -7.24 0.50 3.99
CA LEU A 45 -8.55 0.18 3.39
C LEU A 45 -9.40 -0.77 4.25
N SER A 46 -8.78 -1.62 5.07
CA SER A 46 -9.51 -2.39 6.09
C SER A 46 -10.06 -1.50 7.20
N GLN A 47 -9.37 -0.41 7.56
CA GLN A 47 -9.88 0.58 8.52
C GLN A 47 -10.98 1.43 7.88
N VAL A 48 -10.87 1.79 6.60
CA VAL A 48 -11.95 2.48 5.86
C VAL A 48 -13.26 1.69 5.94
N ARG A 49 -13.22 0.36 5.93
CA ARG A 49 -14.44 -0.45 6.12
C ARG A 49 -15.06 -0.29 7.51
N ALA A 50 -14.23 -0.25 8.55
CA ALA A 50 -14.72 -0.05 9.90
C ALA A 50 -15.31 1.36 10.05
N GLU A 51 -14.62 2.36 9.50
CA GLU A 51 -15.09 3.75 9.49
C GLU A 51 -16.40 3.92 8.73
N ALA A 52 -16.54 3.27 7.57
CA ALA A 52 -17.77 3.33 6.78
C ALA A 52 -18.95 2.70 7.53
N GLU A 53 -18.73 1.67 8.35
CA GLU A 53 -19.78 1.08 9.19
C GLU A 53 -20.16 1.99 10.37
N LEU A 54 -19.19 2.71 10.95
CA LEU A 54 -19.46 3.73 11.97
C LEU A 54 -20.27 4.89 11.36
N SER A 55 -19.85 5.38 10.19
CA SER A 55 -20.57 6.40 9.43
C SER A 55 -21.99 5.95 9.08
N TYR A 56 -22.21 4.67 8.75
CA TYR A 56 -23.54 4.13 8.51
C TYR A 56 -24.46 4.27 9.72
N ASP A 57 -23.98 3.93 10.92
CA ASP A 57 -24.74 4.05 12.16
C ASP A 57 -25.03 5.52 12.53
N GLU A 58 -24.07 6.43 12.31
CA GLU A 58 -24.21 7.86 12.60
C GLU A 58 -25.15 8.57 11.60
N ASN A 59 -25.11 8.19 10.33
CA ASN A 59 -25.87 8.80 9.24
C ASN A 59 -27.26 8.17 9.05
N SER A 60 -27.89 7.69 10.13
CA SER A 60 -29.24 7.10 10.11
C SER A 60 -29.37 5.89 9.17
N TYR A 61 -28.41 4.97 9.24
CA TYR A 61 -28.34 3.74 8.43
C TYR A 61 -28.16 4.04 6.94
N SER A 62 -27.22 4.92 6.61
CA SER A 62 -26.92 5.33 5.24
C SER A 62 -25.43 5.53 5.06
N TYR A 63 -24.85 5.05 3.96
CA TYR A 63 -23.42 5.27 3.64
C TYR A 63 -23.14 6.63 3.01
N ILE A 64 -24.05 7.60 3.14
CA ILE A 64 -23.84 8.94 2.60
C ILE A 64 -22.64 9.58 3.29
N ASN A 65 -21.75 10.20 2.52
CA ASN A 65 -20.50 10.81 2.99
C ASN A 65 -19.47 9.82 3.55
N ALA A 66 -19.67 8.49 3.42
CA ALA A 66 -18.70 7.51 3.90
C ALA A 66 -17.28 7.73 3.33
N CYS A 67 -17.18 8.27 2.12
CA CYS A 67 -15.91 8.65 1.51
C CYS A 67 -15.27 9.92 2.12
N GLU A 68 -16.08 10.89 2.55
CA GLU A 68 -15.58 12.10 3.23
C GLU A 68 -15.15 11.77 4.66
N ASP A 69 -15.94 10.97 5.37
CA ASP A 69 -15.63 10.54 6.75
C ASP A 69 -14.34 9.71 6.80
N ALA A 70 -14.11 8.88 5.78
CA ALA A 70 -12.89 8.07 5.66
C ALA A 70 -11.71 8.79 4.98
N ALA A 71 -11.79 10.09 4.71
CA ALA A 71 -10.80 10.82 3.90
C ALA A 71 -9.36 10.73 4.45
N ASP A 72 -9.18 10.79 5.77
CA ASP A 72 -7.85 10.69 6.40
C ASP A 72 -7.23 9.30 6.24
N LEU A 73 -8.04 8.25 6.35
CA LEU A 73 -7.59 6.86 6.13
C LEU A 73 -7.25 6.64 4.64
N LEU A 74 -8.05 7.21 3.74
CA LEU A 74 -7.78 7.18 2.30
C LEU A 74 -6.49 7.95 1.96
N ALA A 75 -6.24 9.10 2.61
CA ALA A 75 -4.99 9.84 2.45
C ALA A 75 -3.78 9.02 2.93
N GLY A 76 -3.89 8.34 4.07
CA GLY A 76 -2.84 7.43 4.56
C GLY A 76 -2.59 6.24 3.61
N ALA A 77 -3.63 5.74 2.96
CA ALA A 77 -3.50 4.73 1.92
C ALA A 77 -2.81 5.27 0.66
N VAL A 78 -3.13 6.51 0.24
CA VAL A 78 -2.48 7.21 -0.89
C VAL A 78 -1.00 7.40 -0.63
N ASP A 79 -0.60 7.80 0.58
CA ASP A 79 0.81 7.96 0.95
C ASP A 79 1.58 6.63 0.88
N ALA A 80 0.95 5.53 1.28
CA ALA A 80 1.53 4.20 1.20
C ALA A 80 1.63 3.70 -0.26
N GLY A 81 0.56 3.81 -1.04
CA GLY A 81 0.46 3.31 -2.41
C GLY A 81 1.19 4.18 -3.44
N GLY A 82 1.27 5.48 -3.19
CA GLY A 82 1.90 6.46 -4.08
C GLY A 82 1.04 6.90 -5.28
N GLY A 83 -0.28 6.76 -5.19
CA GLY A 83 -1.21 7.22 -6.21
C GLY A 83 -2.60 7.50 -5.64
N ALA A 84 -3.44 8.24 -6.38
CA ALA A 84 -4.72 8.74 -5.89
C ALA A 84 -5.71 7.61 -5.55
N SER A 85 -6.45 7.80 -4.46
CA SER A 85 -7.60 6.97 -4.11
C SER A 85 -8.79 7.32 -5.01
N ALA A 86 -9.64 6.34 -5.27
CA ALA A 86 -10.98 6.57 -5.75
C ALA A 86 -11.96 6.02 -4.70
N CYS A 87 -12.95 6.81 -4.34
CA CYS A 87 -14.00 6.41 -3.41
C CYS A 87 -15.33 6.88 -3.97
N GLN A 88 -16.34 6.02 -3.88
CA GLN A 88 -17.70 6.30 -4.29
C GLN A 88 -18.64 5.84 -3.18
N ASP A 89 -19.56 6.71 -2.80
CA ASP A 89 -20.59 6.40 -1.82
C ASP A 89 -21.99 6.76 -2.34
N SER A 90 -22.98 6.16 -1.71
CA SER A 90 -24.39 6.37 -1.93
C SER A 90 -25.11 6.06 -0.62
N THR A 91 -26.42 6.22 -0.58
CA THR A 91 -27.19 5.88 0.62
C THR A 91 -27.11 4.41 1.00
N THR A 92 -26.91 3.49 0.05
CA THR A 92 -27.01 2.04 0.28
C THR A 92 -25.70 1.27 0.09
N ALA A 93 -24.67 1.89 -0.47
CA ALA A 93 -23.42 1.21 -0.78
C ALA A 93 -22.26 2.20 -0.91
N TRP A 94 -21.05 1.70 -0.70
CA TRP A 94 -19.82 2.43 -0.94
C TRP A 94 -18.72 1.50 -1.44
N ALA A 95 -17.73 2.06 -2.13
CA ALA A 95 -16.50 1.37 -2.48
C ALA A 95 -15.33 2.33 -2.53
N ALA A 96 -14.15 1.86 -2.13
CA ALA A 96 -12.90 2.60 -2.20
C ALA A 96 -11.78 1.74 -2.79
N SER A 97 -10.89 2.38 -3.55
CA SER A 97 -9.74 1.72 -4.16
C SER A 97 -8.52 2.61 -4.15
N VAL A 98 -7.34 2.01 -3.99
CA VAL A 98 -6.05 2.72 -3.98
C VAL A 98 -5.02 1.88 -4.76
N PRO A 99 -4.18 2.50 -5.61
CA PRO A 99 -3.16 1.77 -6.34
C PRO A 99 -2.11 1.17 -5.40
N LEU A 100 -1.59 0.01 -5.77
CA LEU A 100 -0.50 -0.64 -5.04
C LEU A 100 0.85 -0.01 -5.42
N LYS A 101 1.79 -0.01 -4.47
CA LYS A 101 3.14 0.51 -4.67
C LYS A 101 3.96 -0.41 -5.57
N SER A 102 3.69 -1.70 -5.53
CA SER A 102 4.38 -2.69 -6.36
C SER A 102 4.01 -2.60 -7.84
N ASP A 103 2.77 -2.19 -8.16
CA ASP A 103 2.28 -1.98 -9.52
C ASP A 103 1.16 -0.93 -9.51
N SER A 104 1.43 0.25 -10.06
CA SER A 104 0.46 1.36 -10.09
C SER A 104 -0.71 1.14 -11.05
N ALA A 105 -0.69 0.08 -11.86
CA ALA A 105 -1.83 -0.34 -12.67
C ALA A 105 -2.82 -1.24 -11.90
N ILE A 106 -2.41 -1.76 -10.73
CA ILE A 106 -3.23 -2.62 -9.88
C ILE A 106 -3.69 -1.83 -8.66
N TYR A 107 -4.98 -1.89 -8.39
CA TYR A 107 -5.62 -1.25 -7.25
C TYR A 107 -6.02 -2.32 -6.25
N PHE A 108 -5.98 -2.01 -4.97
CA PHE A 108 -6.70 -2.78 -3.97
C PHE A 108 -8.03 -2.08 -3.72
N CYS A 109 -9.13 -2.81 -3.89
CA CYS A 109 -10.49 -2.30 -3.76
C CYS A 109 -11.20 -2.97 -2.58
N VAL A 110 -11.97 -2.17 -1.85
CA VAL A 110 -12.88 -2.59 -0.79
C VAL A 110 -14.27 -2.02 -1.03
N ASP A 111 -15.33 -2.77 -0.73
CA ASP A 111 -16.71 -2.29 -0.83
C ASP A 111 -17.59 -2.74 0.35
N SER A 112 -18.82 -2.19 0.39
CA SER A 112 -19.86 -2.50 1.38
C SER A 112 -20.41 -3.93 1.28
N THR A 113 -20.12 -4.66 0.20
CA THR A 113 -20.49 -6.08 0.07
C THR A 113 -19.47 -7.01 0.73
N GLY A 114 -18.36 -6.45 1.23
CA GLY A 114 -17.27 -7.18 1.88
C GLY A 114 -16.13 -7.57 0.92
N THR A 115 -16.20 -7.20 -0.36
CA THR A 115 -15.19 -7.56 -1.37
C THR A 115 -13.86 -6.88 -1.07
N ALA A 116 -12.79 -7.64 -0.88
CA ALA A 116 -11.41 -7.16 -0.70
C ALA A 116 -10.54 -7.81 -1.77
N ALA A 117 -10.34 -7.13 -2.89
CA ALA A 117 -9.72 -7.72 -4.07
C ALA A 117 -8.81 -6.74 -4.81
N THR A 118 -7.91 -7.27 -5.62
CA THR A 118 -7.12 -6.47 -6.53
C THR A 118 -7.84 -6.28 -7.86
N THR A 119 -7.90 -5.05 -8.36
CA THR A 119 -8.56 -4.68 -9.62
C THR A 119 -7.57 -3.98 -10.55
N SER A 120 -7.84 -3.99 -11.86
CA SER A 120 -7.00 -3.34 -12.87
C SER A 120 -7.42 -1.90 -13.19
N ALA A 121 -8.37 -1.36 -12.42
CA ALA A 121 -8.88 -0.01 -12.55
C ALA A 121 -9.32 0.52 -11.18
N ALA A 122 -9.23 1.84 -11.02
CA ALA A 122 -9.82 2.54 -9.91
C ALA A 122 -11.35 2.36 -9.92
N VAL A 123 -11.95 2.35 -8.73
CA VAL A 123 -13.39 2.20 -8.59
C VAL A 123 -14.12 3.44 -9.13
N SER A 124 -15.21 3.19 -9.86
CA SER A 124 -16.05 4.24 -10.47
C SER A 124 -17.53 4.14 -10.09
N THR A 125 -17.88 3.12 -9.32
CA THR A 125 -19.24 2.90 -8.78
C THR A 125 -19.12 2.48 -7.32
N THR A 126 -20.24 2.26 -6.62
CA THR A 126 -20.23 1.85 -5.20
C THR A 126 -19.95 0.35 -5.00
N VAL A 127 -19.38 -0.33 -5.99
CA VAL A 127 -19.02 -1.76 -5.94
C VAL A 127 -17.66 -1.94 -6.62
N CYS A 128 -16.83 -2.83 -6.08
CA CYS A 128 -15.57 -3.17 -6.71
C CYS A 128 -15.80 -3.89 -8.06
N PRO A 129 -15.03 -3.54 -9.12
CA PRO A 129 -15.14 -4.17 -10.43
C PRO A 129 -14.66 -5.63 -10.46
#